data_AF-A0A6A3VL14-F1
#
_entry.id   AF-A0A6A3VL14-F1
#
_cell.length_a   1.000
_cell.length_b   1.000
_cell.length_c   1.000
_cell.angle_alpha   90.00
_cell.angle_beta   90.00
_cell.angle_gamma   90.00
#
_symmetry.space_group_name_H-M   'P 1'
#
loop_
_entity.id
_entity.type
_entity.pdbx_description
1 polymer ?
#
loop_
_entity_poly.entity_id
_entity_poly.type
_entity_poly.pdbx_seq_one_letter_code
_entity_poly.pdbx_strand_id
1 'polypeptide(L)'
;MHMIDGISLSVFQVIALGIFVGVTFPPVGMAVAALWVFPVPFIGLLLDGLFIVEIVAAFRLMVGREGFNRILAQRYECFKFVQYITTLVVLSVIYPAYQVLFSIAAGSRYEVLVFLMLPVLKLTMKNLLSLTIPHLEDMLPLEVVFVVDFFNAFYIVTCVQSASSTEAVVTILAIDISQSILELYRLHRRTRSIARKVKQAIGSVDLNHLVLLNAVQNVCEATTCRLKSNTSGQTRKSVVTQILDKCISRNRASVQPLSSILTSARPSSPVDTTQEQSEQLPAKNQPNFLSEALEVIFTSECLVLTEYLEAVIPILYGLYVKVLVNLPSAQYHIELVGTTVDNVDSKLQSVFVYAILEFASLAVLVLVMRKNCGVRALYQLAFVFETQTILVQSKLVTWALITLCFRVVHFGVDFTFKFSWTH
;
A
#
# COMPACT_ATOMS: atom_id res chain seq x y z
N MET A 1 -1.14 12.25 13.86
CA MET A 1 -2.44 11.55 13.90
C MET A 1 -3.40 12.37 13.03
N HIS A 2 -3.44 12.11 11.72
CA HIS A 2 -4.22 12.89 10.75
C HIS A 2 -5.66 12.40 10.57
N MET A 3 -6.04 11.34 11.28
CA MET A 3 -7.33 10.63 11.14
C MET A 3 -8.47 11.18 12.02
N ILE A 4 -8.18 12.06 12.97
CA ILE A 4 -9.19 12.60 13.90
C ILE A 4 -8.98 14.11 13.99
N ASP A 5 -9.92 14.85 13.43
CA ASP A 5 -9.82 16.31 13.38
C ASP A 5 -10.16 16.93 14.74
N GLY A 6 -9.28 17.83 15.22
CA GLY A 6 -9.56 18.69 16.38
C GLY A 6 -8.75 18.42 17.64
N ILE A 7 -7.75 17.52 17.62
CA ILE A 7 -6.82 17.31 18.74
C ILE A 7 -5.38 17.24 18.24
N SER A 8 -4.67 18.35 18.38
CA SER A 8 -3.23 18.40 18.19
C SER A 8 -2.53 18.06 19.52
N LEU A 9 -1.91 16.88 19.59
CA LEU A 9 -0.99 16.58 20.68
C LEU A 9 0.26 17.45 20.52
N SER A 10 0.74 18.02 21.62
CA SER A 10 2.05 18.69 21.65
C SER A 10 3.16 17.67 21.34
N VAL A 11 4.26 18.12 20.74
CA VAL A 11 5.45 17.27 20.51
C VAL A 11 5.93 16.64 21.82
N PHE A 12 5.88 17.38 22.93
CA PHE A 12 6.21 16.86 24.26
C PHE A 12 5.27 15.72 24.68
N GLN A 13 3.98 15.85 24.41
CA GLN A 13 2.99 14.81 24.70
C GLN A 13 3.23 13.56 23.84
N VAL A 14 3.57 13.72 22.56
CA VAL A 14 3.90 12.57 21.70
C VAL A 14 5.16 11.86 22.18
N ILE A 15 6.20 12.60 22.57
CA ILE A 15 7.44 12.02 23.10
C ILE A 15 7.16 11.31 24.43
N ALA A 16 6.43 11.95 25.35
CA ALA A 16 6.10 11.35 26.64
C ALA A 16 5.24 10.08 26.48
N LEU A 17 4.30 10.06 25.53
CA LEU A 17 3.53 8.87 25.17
C LEU A 17 4.44 7.76 24.65
N GLY A 18 5.37 8.07 23.75
CA GLY A 18 6.33 7.10 23.20
C GLY A 18 7.26 6.53 24.27
N ILE A 19 7.78 7.37 25.18
CA ILE A 19 8.62 6.92 26.30
C ILE A 19 7.81 6.05 27.26
N PHE A 20 6.58 6.46 27.60
CA PHE A 20 5.70 5.68 28.46
C PHE A 20 5.52 4.28 27.88
N VAL A 21 5.00 4.18 26.65
CA VAL A 21 4.74 2.90 25.99
C VAL A 21 6.02 2.08 25.83
N GLY A 22 7.14 2.70 25.46
CA GLY A 22 8.43 1.99 25.34
C GLY A 22 8.96 1.43 26.65
N VAL A 23 8.64 2.04 27.80
CA VAL A 23 9.04 1.58 29.13
C VAL A 23 8.07 0.56 29.70
N THR A 24 6.76 0.73 29.49
CA THR A 24 5.74 -0.14 30.10
C THR A 24 5.43 -1.39 29.28
N PHE A 25 5.48 -1.32 27.95
CA PHE A 25 5.13 -2.45 27.08
C PHE A 25 6.05 -3.69 27.26
N PRO A 26 7.40 -3.58 27.24
CA PRO A 26 8.25 -4.76 27.37
C PRO A 26 8.10 -5.48 28.72
N PRO A 27 8.10 -4.80 29.90
CA PRO A 27 7.85 -5.46 31.18
C PRO A 27 6.50 -6.16 31.26
N VAL A 28 5.44 -5.61 30.66
CA VAL A 28 4.11 -6.26 30.61
C VAL A 28 4.21 -7.55 29.81
N GLY A 29 4.85 -7.53 28.63
CA GLY A 29 5.10 -8.73 27.84
C GLY A 29 5.94 -9.78 28.58
N MET A 30 6.99 -9.34 29.29
CA MET A 30 7.83 -10.21 30.12
C MET A 30 7.05 -10.81 31.29
N ALA A 31 6.17 -10.03 31.95
CA ALA A 31 5.34 -10.52 33.04
C ALA A 31 4.34 -11.58 32.55
N VAL A 32 3.70 -11.36 31.40
CA VAL A 32 2.84 -12.37 30.77
C VAL A 32 3.62 -13.64 30.47
N ALA A 33 4.82 -13.51 29.91
CA ALA A 33 5.68 -14.65 29.62
C ALA A 33 6.19 -15.38 30.88
N ALA A 34 6.38 -14.67 32.01
CA ALA A 34 6.81 -15.25 33.28
C ALA A 34 5.67 -15.95 34.03
N LEU A 35 4.43 -15.48 33.87
CA LEU A 35 3.24 -16.06 34.50
C LEU A 35 2.66 -17.24 33.70
N TRP A 36 2.98 -17.32 32.41
CA TRP A 36 2.52 -18.37 31.50
C TRP A 36 3.67 -19.35 31.15
N VAL A 37 3.33 -20.49 30.54
CA VAL A 37 4.34 -21.45 30.05
C VAL A 37 4.97 -20.94 28.75
N PHE A 38 6.28 -20.81 28.74
CA PHE A 38 7.01 -20.20 27.63
C PHE A 38 7.45 -21.21 26.55
N PRO A 39 7.45 -20.83 25.25
CA PRO A 39 6.86 -19.62 24.63
C PRO A 39 5.34 -19.50 24.69
N VAL A 40 4.81 -18.28 24.87
CA VAL A 40 3.34 -18.09 24.83
C VAL A 40 2.85 -18.26 23.38
N PRO A 41 1.84 -19.12 23.11
CA PRO A 41 1.27 -19.29 21.78
C PRO A 41 0.81 -17.95 21.19
N PHE A 42 1.28 -17.63 19.99
CA PHE A 42 0.94 -16.40 19.27
C PHE A 42 1.10 -15.12 20.11
N ILE A 43 2.16 -15.03 20.93
CA ILE A 43 2.37 -13.86 21.81
C ILE A 43 2.39 -12.54 21.01
N GLY A 44 2.81 -12.56 19.75
CA GLY A 44 2.77 -11.38 18.88
C GLY A 44 1.37 -10.77 18.76
N LEU A 45 0.33 -11.61 18.66
CA LEU A 45 -1.06 -11.17 18.61
C LEU A 45 -1.53 -10.58 19.94
N LEU A 46 -1.16 -11.23 21.03
CA LEU A 46 -1.47 -10.75 22.37
C LEU A 46 -0.79 -9.40 22.63
N LEU A 47 0.45 -9.27 22.19
CA LEU A 47 1.25 -8.05 22.27
C LEU A 47 0.67 -6.93 21.40
N ASP A 48 0.22 -7.20 20.18
CA ASP A 48 -0.47 -6.21 19.33
C ASP A 48 -1.72 -5.66 20.05
N GLY A 49 -2.51 -6.53 20.68
CA GLY A 49 -3.68 -6.13 21.47
C GLY A 49 -3.32 -5.31 22.71
N LEU A 50 -2.31 -5.74 23.47
CA LEU A 50 -1.79 -5.04 24.64
C LEU A 50 -1.28 -3.64 24.29
N PHE A 51 -0.54 -3.52 23.19
CA PHE A 51 -0.02 -2.26 22.68
C PHE A 51 -1.14 -1.25 22.40
N ILE A 52 -2.25 -1.69 21.78
CA ILE A 52 -3.41 -0.84 21.52
C ILE A 52 -4.06 -0.38 22.83
N VAL A 53 -4.28 -1.30 23.78
CA VAL A 53 -4.88 -0.96 25.10
C VAL A 53 -4.02 0.05 25.85
N GLU A 54 -2.70 -0.13 25.82
CA GLU A 54 -1.73 0.72 26.48
C GLU A 54 -1.69 2.12 25.87
N ILE A 55 -1.66 2.22 24.53
CA ILE A 55 -1.77 3.51 23.82
C ILE A 55 -3.08 4.22 24.16
N VAL A 56 -4.21 3.51 24.15
CA VAL A 56 -5.51 4.11 24.46
C VAL A 56 -5.57 4.59 25.91
N ALA A 57 -5.04 3.80 26.86
CA ALA A 57 -4.97 4.16 28.26
C ALA A 57 -4.08 5.37 28.49
N ALA A 58 -2.87 5.38 27.92
CA ALA A 58 -1.92 6.49 28.02
C ALA A 58 -2.48 7.76 27.37
N PHE A 59 -3.08 7.64 26.18
CA PHE A 59 -3.74 8.75 25.51
C PHE A 59 -4.89 9.33 26.35
N ARG A 60 -5.73 8.47 26.96
CA ARG A 60 -6.81 8.90 27.86
C ARG A 60 -6.29 9.63 29.09
N LEU A 61 -5.16 9.18 29.65
CA LEU A 61 -4.51 9.85 30.79
C LEU A 61 -3.97 11.24 30.40
N MET A 62 -3.39 11.38 29.21
CA MET A 62 -2.75 12.62 28.75
C MET A 62 -3.73 13.68 28.27
N VAL A 63 -4.77 13.27 27.54
CA VAL A 63 -5.80 14.18 26.98
C VAL A 63 -6.92 14.46 28.00
N GLY A 64 -7.02 13.64 29.03
CA GLY A 64 -8.05 13.75 30.06
C GLY A 64 -9.41 13.23 29.60
N ARG A 65 -10.32 13.08 30.57
CA ARG A 65 -11.64 12.46 30.36
C ARG A 65 -12.50 13.24 29.37
N GLU A 66 -12.48 14.57 29.42
CA GLU A 66 -13.31 15.43 28.59
C GLU A 66 -12.87 15.43 27.12
N GLY A 67 -11.56 15.52 26.86
CA GLY A 67 -11.03 15.43 25.50
C GLY A 67 -11.20 14.04 24.89
N PHE A 68 -11.00 12.98 25.67
CA PHE A 68 -11.25 11.61 25.21
C PHE A 68 -12.73 11.36 24.87
N ASN A 69 -13.65 11.87 25.70
CA ASN A 69 -15.08 11.78 25.43
C ASN A 69 -15.48 12.56 24.17
N ARG A 70 -14.80 13.67 23.85
CA ARG A 70 -15.03 14.45 22.63
C ARG A 70 -14.65 13.66 21.36
N ILE A 71 -13.59 12.85 21.41
CA ILE A 71 -13.22 11.93 20.30
C ILE A 71 -14.26 10.82 20.18
N LEU A 72 -14.65 10.22 21.30
CA LEU A 72 -15.68 9.18 21.31
C LEU A 72 -17.05 9.70 20.83
N ALA A 73 -17.30 11.01 20.97
CA ALA A 73 -18.49 11.65 20.42
C ALA A 73 -18.46 11.67 18.88
N GLN A 74 -17.29 11.73 18.24
CA GLN A 74 -17.11 11.53 16.80
C GLN A 74 -17.16 10.04 16.43
N ARG A 75 -18.33 9.41 16.65
CA ARG A 75 -18.52 7.95 16.49
C ARG A 75 -18.10 7.43 15.12
N TYR A 76 -18.33 8.21 14.05
CA TYR A 76 -17.99 7.79 12.69
C TYR A 76 -16.46 7.72 12.47
N GLU A 77 -15.72 8.78 12.81
CA GLU A 77 -14.25 8.83 12.70
C GLU A 77 -13.60 7.79 13.61
N CYS A 78 -14.09 7.66 14.85
CA CYS A 78 -13.61 6.64 15.80
C CYS A 78 -13.85 5.22 15.28
N PHE A 79 -15.04 4.92 14.74
CA PHE A 79 -15.33 3.62 14.14
C PHE A 79 -14.41 3.32 12.95
N LYS A 80 -14.18 4.30 12.07
CA LYS A 80 -13.26 4.15 10.94
C LYS A 80 -11.81 3.94 11.37
N PHE A 81 -11.35 4.66 12.39
CA PHE A 81 -10.03 4.46 12.98
C PHE A 81 -9.87 3.06 13.57
N VAL A 82 -10.86 2.58 14.34
CA VAL A 82 -10.84 1.21 14.88
C VAL A 82 -10.85 0.17 13.75
N GLN A 83 -11.64 0.35 12.70
CA GLN A 83 -11.62 -0.53 11.53
C GLN A 83 -10.26 -0.53 10.83
N TYR A 84 -9.61 0.63 10.69
CA TYR A 84 -8.27 0.75 10.11
C TYR A 84 -7.25 -0.05 10.94
N ILE A 85 -7.18 0.18 12.26
CA ILE A 85 -6.27 -0.55 13.16
C ILE A 85 -6.57 -2.06 13.13
N THR A 86 -7.84 -2.44 13.15
CA THR A 86 -8.24 -3.87 13.05
C THR A 86 -7.76 -4.48 11.75
N THR A 87 -7.86 -3.76 10.62
CA THR A 87 -7.38 -4.24 9.32
C THR A 87 -5.86 -4.42 9.32
N LEU A 88 -5.11 -3.53 9.99
CA LEU A 88 -3.66 -3.67 10.15
C LEU A 88 -3.26 -4.88 10.99
N VAL A 89 -3.97 -5.15 12.09
CA VAL A 89 -3.73 -6.36 12.91
C VAL A 89 -4.08 -7.63 12.12
N VAL A 90 -5.17 -7.61 11.36
CA VAL A 90 -5.53 -8.73 10.48
C VAL A 90 -4.44 -8.97 9.43
N LEU A 91 -3.86 -7.91 8.87
CA LEU A 91 -2.73 -7.98 7.94
C LEU A 91 -1.51 -8.66 8.59
N SER A 92 -1.15 -8.28 9.83
CA SER A 92 0.00 -8.84 10.55
C SER A 92 -0.15 -10.33 10.84
N VAL A 93 -1.36 -10.88 10.85
CA VAL A 93 -1.65 -12.31 11.07
C VAL A 93 -1.75 -13.11 9.79
N ILE A 94 -2.46 -12.59 8.78
CA ILE A 94 -2.77 -13.38 7.58
C ILE A 94 -1.50 -13.69 6.79
N TYR A 95 -0.54 -12.77 6.73
CA TYR A 95 0.71 -13.00 6.01
C TYR A 95 1.59 -14.09 6.64
N PRO A 96 1.85 -14.10 7.97
CA PRO A 96 2.49 -15.26 8.61
C PRO A 96 1.72 -16.57 8.44
N ALA A 97 0.38 -16.54 8.52
CA ALA A 97 -0.44 -17.73 8.28
C ALA A 97 -0.27 -18.27 6.85
N TYR A 98 -0.24 -17.37 5.86
CA TYR A 98 0.09 -17.69 4.47
C TYR A 98 1.48 -18.32 4.35
N GLN A 99 2.49 -17.79 5.06
CA GLN A 99 3.85 -18.33 5.02
C GLN A 99 3.92 -19.77 5.51
N VAL A 100 3.18 -20.09 6.57
CA VAL A 100 3.08 -21.46 7.07
C VAL A 100 2.34 -22.36 6.07
N LEU A 101 1.30 -21.85 5.42
CA LEU A 101 0.63 -22.58 4.35
C LEU A 101 1.58 -22.85 3.16
N PHE A 102 2.41 -21.88 2.79
CA PHE A 102 3.41 -22.03 1.73
C PHE A 102 4.49 -23.04 2.12
N SER A 103 5.00 -23.01 3.36
CA SER A 103 6.02 -23.96 3.80
C SER A 103 5.51 -25.41 3.85
N ILE A 104 4.23 -25.63 4.16
CA ILE A 104 3.58 -26.94 4.07
C ILE A 104 3.42 -27.38 2.60
N ALA A 105 3.10 -26.44 1.71
CA ALA A 105 2.92 -26.71 0.29
C ALA A 105 4.25 -26.85 -0.48
N ALA A 106 5.37 -26.39 0.09
CA ALA A 106 6.68 -26.45 -0.53
C ALA A 106 7.08 -27.90 -0.84
N GLY A 107 7.49 -28.16 -2.08
CA GLY A 107 7.81 -29.50 -2.58
C GLY A 107 6.58 -30.34 -2.98
N SER A 108 5.37 -29.79 -2.86
CA SER A 108 4.13 -30.42 -3.34
C SER A 108 3.67 -29.81 -4.67
N ARG A 109 2.69 -30.46 -5.32
CA ARG A 109 2.05 -29.94 -6.55
C ARG A 109 1.29 -28.63 -6.34
N TYR A 110 1.03 -28.24 -5.09
CA TYR A 110 0.27 -27.05 -4.74
C TYR A 110 1.15 -25.82 -4.47
N GLU A 111 2.47 -25.92 -4.51
CA GLU A 111 3.41 -24.80 -4.24
C GLU A 111 3.07 -23.55 -5.08
N VAL A 112 2.92 -23.73 -6.41
CA VAL A 112 2.56 -22.64 -7.34
C VAL A 112 1.13 -22.13 -7.10
N LEU A 113 0.19 -23.02 -6.75
CA LEU A 113 -1.19 -22.63 -6.47
C LEU A 113 -1.26 -21.74 -5.22
N VAL A 114 -0.53 -22.11 -4.16
CA VAL A 114 -0.44 -21.30 -2.94
C VAL A 114 0.24 -19.97 -3.25
N PHE A 115 1.33 -19.95 -4.03
CA PHE A 115 1.95 -18.70 -4.46
C PHE A 115 0.96 -17.75 -5.18
N LEU A 116 0.11 -18.28 -6.06
CA LEU A 116 -0.93 -17.49 -6.75
C LEU A 116 -2.05 -16.96 -5.84
N MET A 117 -2.14 -17.40 -4.59
CA MET A 117 -3.02 -16.79 -3.60
C MET A 117 -2.48 -15.44 -3.11
N LEU A 118 -1.17 -15.18 -3.21
CA LEU A 118 -0.55 -13.97 -2.70
C LEU A 118 -1.03 -12.69 -3.42
N PRO A 119 -1.18 -12.65 -4.77
CA PRO A 119 -1.81 -11.53 -5.46
C PRO A 119 -3.27 -11.30 -5.05
N VAL A 120 -4.02 -12.38 -4.77
CA VAL A 120 -5.41 -12.28 -4.28
C VAL A 120 -5.44 -11.69 -2.87
N LEU A 121 -4.50 -12.09 -2.01
CA LEU A 121 -4.31 -11.53 -0.69
C LEU A 121 -3.95 -10.04 -0.76
N LYS A 122 -2.94 -9.67 -1.57
CA LYS A 122 -2.52 -8.28 -1.85
C LYS A 122 -3.74 -7.42 -2.23
N LEU A 123 -4.54 -7.88 -3.19
CA LEU A 123 -5.74 -7.17 -3.65
C LEU A 123 -6.81 -7.03 -2.56
N THR A 124 -7.07 -8.12 -1.84
CA THR A 124 -8.07 -8.14 -0.75
C THR A 124 -7.68 -7.15 0.34
N MET A 125 -6.41 -7.13 0.74
CA MET A 125 -5.90 -6.25 1.79
C MET A 125 -5.89 -4.79 1.35
N LYS A 126 -5.47 -4.48 0.10
CA LYS A 126 -5.59 -3.12 -0.46
C LYS A 126 -7.04 -2.64 -0.43
N ASN A 127 -7.98 -3.49 -0.82
CA ASN A 127 -9.39 -3.14 -0.82
C ASN A 127 -9.93 -2.91 0.60
N LEU A 128 -9.67 -3.82 1.55
CA LEU A 128 -10.08 -3.66 2.94
C LEU A 128 -9.56 -2.37 3.55
N LEU A 129 -8.27 -2.08 3.37
CA LEU A 129 -7.65 -0.90 3.96
C LEU A 129 -8.17 0.39 3.30
N SER A 130 -8.41 0.39 1.98
CA SER A 130 -9.00 1.53 1.28
C SER A 130 -10.41 1.91 1.79
N LEU A 131 -11.20 0.94 2.27
CA LEU A 131 -12.55 1.19 2.83
C LEU A 131 -12.50 1.92 4.19
N THR A 132 -11.35 1.91 4.85
CA THR A 132 -11.16 2.49 6.19
C THR A 132 -10.67 3.93 6.17
N ILE A 133 -10.18 4.43 5.02
CA ILE A 133 -9.59 5.76 4.86
C ILE A 133 -10.36 6.63 3.82
N PRO A 134 -11.69 6.77 3.90
CA PRO A 134 -12.45 7.50 2.88
C PRO A 134 -12.20 9.03 2.89
N HIS A 135 -11.70 9.60 3.99
CA HIS A 135 -11.52 11.07 4.10
C HIS A 135 -10.06 11.55 3.96
N LEU A 136 -9.06 10.65 3.90
CA LEU A 136 -7.65 11.00 3.68
C LEU A 136 -7.14 10.40 2.36
N GLU A 137 -7.84 10.71 1.27
CA GLU A 137 -7.51 10.18 -0.06
C GLU A 137 -6.07 10.52 -0.48
N ASP A 138 -5.57 11.70 -0.11
CA ASP A 138 -4.20 12.15 -0.40
C ASP A 138 -3.12 11.33 0.34
N MET A 139 -3.48 10.59 1.39
CA MET A 139 -2.56 9.73 2.15
C MET A 139 -2.65 8.26 1.73
N LEU A 140 -3.54 7.91 0.80
CA LEU A 140 -3.80 6.52 0.42
C LEU A 140 -2.57 5.78 -0.16
N PRO A 141 -1.66 6.40 -0.95
CA PRO A 141 -0.43 5.74 -1.38
C PRO A 141 0.47 5.36 -0.20
N LEU A 142 0.57 6.22 0.81
CA LEU A 142 1.37 5.95 2.00
C LEU A 142 0.69 4.96 2.96
N GLU A 143 -0.62 5.07 3.16
CA GLU A 143 -1.31 4.29 4.18
C GLU A 143 -1.77 2.91 3.67
N VAL A 144 -2.12 2.79 2.39
CA VAL A 144 -2.62 1.53 1.81
C VAL A 144 -1.55 0.81 1.01
N VAL A 145 -1.01 1.47 -0.02
CA VAL A 145 -0.04 0.86 -0.96
C VAL A 145 1.23 0.50 -0.20
N PHE A 146 1.81 1.45 0.53
CA PHE A 146 3.05 1.19 1.27
C PHE A 146 2.99 -0.01 2.20
N VAL A 147 1.90 -0.11 2.98
CA VAL A 147 1.75 -1.15 3.99
C VAL A 147 1.54 -2.51 3.33
N VAL A 148 0.55 -2.61 2.43
CA VAL A 148 0.21 -3.90 1.82
C VAL A 148 1.32 -4.38 0.88
N ASP A 149 1.93 -3.48 0.13
CA ASP A 149 3.02 -3.85 -0.78
C ASP A 149 4.32 -4.16 -0.04
N PHE A 150 4.55 -3.55 1.14
CA PHE A 150 5.65 -3.96 2.02
C PHE A 150 5.50 -5.42 2.45
N PHE A 151 4.34 -5.79 3.00
CA PHE A 151 4.08 -7.18 3.39
C PHE A 151 4.16 -8.09 2.17
N ASN A 152 3.49 -7.75 1.08
CA ASN A 152 3.52 -8.56 -0.13
C ASN A 152 4.94 -8.85 -0.62
N ALA A 153 5.76 -7.82 -0.83
CA ALA A 153 7.13 -7.96 -1.29
C ALA A 153 7.99 -8.75 -0.30
N PHE A 154 7.84 -8.52 1.00
CA PHE A 154 8.57 -9.27 2.02
C PHE A 154 8.27 -10.78 1.93
N TYR A 155 7.00 -11.15 1.79
CA TYR A 155 6.60 -12.55 1.73
C TYR A 155 6.89 -13.20 0.37
N ILE A 156 6.93 -12.44 -0.74
CA ILE A 156 7.49 -12.94 -2.02
C ILE A 156 8.96 -13.33 -1.83
N VAL A 157 9.76 -12.46 -1.21
CA VAL A 157 11.19 -12.73 -0.96
C VAL A 157 11.38 -13.98 -0.12
N THR A 158 10.61 -14.13 0.96
CA THR A 158 10.66 -15.35 1.76
C THR A 158 10.22 -16.58 0.95
N CYS A 159 9.22 -16.48 0.06
CA CYS A 159 8.83 -17.59 -0.82
C CYS A 159 9.98 -17.98 -1.77
N VAL A 160 10.64 -16.99 -2.39
CA VAL A 160 11.79 -17.19 -3.29
C VAL A 160 12.96 -17.87 -2.58
N GLN A 161 13.20 -17.54 -1.31
CA GLN A 161 14.25 -18.19 -0.51
C GLN A 161 13.84 -19.57 0.00
N SER A 162 12.58 -19.75 0.38
CA SER A 162 12.06 -20.99 0.99
C SER A 162 11.63 -22.04 -0.03
N ALA A 163 11.58 -21.67 -1.32
CA ALA A 163 11.19 -22.56 -2.41
C ALA A 163 12.03 -23.84 -2.43
N SER A 164 11.37 -24.95 -2.72
CA SER A 164 11.95 -26.29 -2.61
C SER A 164 12.94 -26.62 -3.74
N SER A 165 12.79 -25.96 -4.89
CA SER A 165 13.53 -26.25 -6.12
C SER A 165 13.81 -25.00 -6.94
N THR A 166 14.86 -25.05 -7.77
CA THR A 166 15.18 -23.97 -8.72
C THR A 166 14.05 -23.74 -9.72
N GLU A 167 13.32 -24.78 -10.11
CA GLU A 167 12.17 -24.67 -11.00
C GLU A 167 11.03 -23.86 -10.36
N ALA A 168 10.74 -24.09 -9.09
CA ALA A 168 9.74 -23.32 -8.35
C ALA A 168 10.14 -21.85 -8.24
N VAL A 169 11.41 -21.56 -7.93
CA VAL A 169 11.95 -20.18 -7.93
C VAL A 169 11.77 -19.51 -9.28
N VAL A 170 12.17 -20.16 -10.38
CA VAL A 170 12.03 -19.60 -11.73
C VAL A 170 10.56 -19.34 -12.07
N THR A 171 9.66 -20.25 -11.68
CA THR A 171 8.22 -20.09 -11.91
C THR A 171 7.64 -18.91 -11.12
N ILE A 172 8.00 -18.78 -9.85
CA ILE A 172 7.61 -17.66 -8.98
C ILE A 172 8.05 -16.33 -9.59
N LEU A 173 9.33 -16.22 -9.97
CA LEU A 173 9.90 -15.04 -10.61
C LEU A 173 9.19 -14.71 -11.94
N ALA A 174 8.92 -15.72 -12.77
CA ALA A 174 8.25 -15.51 -14.05
C ALA A 174 6.80 -15.00 -13.88
N ILE A 175 6.09 -15.51 -12.87
CA ILE A 175 4.73 -15.05 -12.54
C ILE A 175 4.77 -13.59 -12.08
N ASP A 176 5.70 -13.24 -11.19
CA ASP A 176 5.81 -11.90 -10.63
C ASP A 176 6.14 -10.86 -11.71
N ILE A 177 7.16 -11.12 -12.54
CA ILE A 177 7.50 -10.28 -13.70
C ILE A 177 6.30 -10.12 -14.65
N SER A 178 5.54 -11.20 -14.87
CA SER A 178 4.34 -11.13 -15.71
C SER A 178 3.28 -10.19 -15.13
N GLN A 179 3.13 -10.16 -13.80
CA GLN A 179 2.22 -9.25 -13.12
C GLN A 179 2.69 -7.79 -13.26
N SER A 180 3.98 -7.50 -13.01
CA SER A 180 4.56 -6.16 -13.18
C SER A 180 4.40 -5.64 -14.61
N ILE A 181 4.63 -6.49 -15.62
CA ILE A 181 4.40 -6.14 -17.04
C ILE A 181 2.92 -5.82 -17.31
N LEU A 182 1.99 -6.59 -16.74
CA LEU A 182 0.55 -6.34 -16.92
C LEU A 182 0.11 -5.03 -16.27
N GLU A 183 0.62 -4.72 -15.08
CA GLU A 183 0.36 -3.45 -14.38
C GLU A 183 0.91 -2.26 -15.18
N LEU A 184 2.14 -2.39 -15.68
CA LEU A 184 2.76 -1.41 -16.57
C LEU A 184 1.95 -1.21 -17.86
N TYR A 185 1.50 -2.29 -18.50
CA TYR A 185 0.69 -2.23 -19.71
C TYR A 185 -0.66 -1.55 -19.45
N ARG A 186 -1.31 -1.85 -18.31
CA ARG A 186 -2.56 -1.22 -17.90
C ARG A 186 -2.37 0.27 -17.67
N LEU A 187 -1.31 0.68 -16.98
CA LEU A 187 -0.98 2.09 -16.79
C LEU A 187 -0.73 2.77 -18.14
N HIS A 188 0.10 2.17 -19.00
CA HIS A 188 0.41 2.72 -20.32
C HIS A 188 -0.86 2.96 -21.15
N ARG A 189 -1.76 1.97 -21.19
CA ARG A 189 -3.02 2.07 -21.93
C ARG A 189 -3.91 3.18 -21.37
N ARG A 190 -4.05 3.28 -20.04
CA ARG A 190 -4.85 4.33 -19.37
C ARG A 190 -4.27 5.72 -19.64
N THR A 191 -2.97 5.90 -19.46
CA THR A 191 -2.32 7.19 -19.66
C THR A 191 -2.38 7.65 -21.11
N ARG A 192 -2.17 6.77 -22.08
CA ARG A 192 -2.28 7.14 -23.51
C ARG A 192 -3.70 7.54 -23.89
N SER A 193 -4.71 6.90 -23.30
CA SER A 193 -6.11 7.28 -23.48
C SER A 193 -6.37 8.70 -22.95
N ILE A 194 -5.85 9.02 -21.77
CA ILE A 194 -6.07 10.31 -21.12
C ILE A 194 -5.26 11.41 -21.81
N ALA A 195 -3.99 11.18 -22.14
CA ALA A 195 -3.16 12.11 -22.91
C ALA A 195 -3.80 12.50 -24.26
N ARG A 196 -4.49 11.56 -24.93
CA ARG A 196 -5.26 11.87 -26.15
C ARG A 196 -6.45 12.80 -25.86
N LYS A 197 -7.20 12.58 -24.77
CA LYS A 197 -8.28 13.49 -24.34
C LYS A 197 -7.77 14.87 -23.95
N VAL A 198 -6.62 14.94 -23.26
CA VAL A 198 -5.89 16.20 -22.94
C VAL A 198 -5.58 16.97 -24.22
N LYS A 199 -4.95 16.29 -25.19
CA LYS A 199 -4.55 16.90 -26.46
C LYS A 199 -5.76 17.41 -27.26
N GLN A 200 -6.89 16.71 -27.19
CA GLN A 200 -8.13 17.15 -27.85
C GLN A 200 -8.78 18.36 -27.15
N ALA A 201 -8.66 18.49 -25.83
CA ALA A 201 -9.27 19.57 -25.06
C ALA A 201 -8.47 20.88 -25.07
N ILE A 202 -7.13 20.79 -25.13
CA ILE A 202 -6.23 21.97 -25.01
C ILE A 202 -5.91 22.59 -26.39
N GLY A 203 -6.28 21.94 -27.50
CA GLY A 203 -5.80 22.34 -28.82
C GLY A 203 -4.31 22.06 -28.99
N SER A 204 -3.80 22.16 -30.21
CA SER A 204 -2.49 21.67 -30.66
C SER A 204 -1.29 22.37 -30.01
N VAL A 205 -1.04 22.12 -28.73
CA VAL A 205 0.22 22.43 -28.06
C VAL A 205 1.11 21.19 -28.10
N ASP A 206 2.37 21.41 -28.47
CA ASP A 206 3.32 20.37 -28.85
C ASP A 206 3.64 19.41 -27.69
N LEU A 207 3.47 18.11 -27.93
CA LEU A 207 3.35 17.07 -26.89
C LEU A 207 4.69 16.69 -26.25
N ASN A 208 5.81 17.21 -26.76
CA ASN A 208 7.15 16.86 -26.27
C ASN A 208 7.53 17.56 -24.95
N HIS A 209 6.82 18.62 -24.54
CA HIS A 209 7.18 19.40 -23.36
C HIS A 209 6.06 19.54 -22.31
N LEU A 210 4.89 18.96 -22.59
CA LEU A 210 3.76 19.00 -21.67
C LEU A 210 3.91 17.89 -20.62
N VAL A 211 4.69 18.17 -19.58
CA VAL A 211 4.62 17.40 -18.34
C VAL A 211 3.16 17.41 -17.91
N LEU A 212 2.54 16.25 -17.73
CA LEU A 212 1.13 16.11 -17.30
C LEU A 212 0.79 17.03 -16.11
N LEU A 213 1.77 17.22 -15.22
CA LEU A 213 1.74 18.12 -14.08
C LEU A 213 1.60 19.61 -14.46
N ASN A 214 2.30 20.07 -15.51
CA ASN A 214 2.18 21.43 -16.04
C ASN A 214 0.85 21.65 -16.76
N ALA A 215 0.33 20.63 -17.45
CA ALA A 215 -1.01 20.68 -18.03
C ALA A 215 -2.09 20.80 -16.96
N VAL A 216 -1.97 19.98 -15.91
CA VAL A 216 -2.87 20.02 -14.75
C VAL A 216 -2.76 21.36 -14.03
N GLN A 217 -1.55 21.89 -13.82
CA GLN A 217 -1.33 23.18 -13.16
C GLN A 217 -1.94 24.33 -13.97
N ASN A 218 -1.69 24.39 -15.29
CA ASN A 218 -2.27 25.41 -16.16
C ASN A 218 -3.80 25.32 -16.22
N VAL A 219 -4.36 24.10 -16.23
CA VAL A 219 -5.81 23.89 -16.19
C VAL A 219 -6.37 24.29 -14.83
N CYS A 220 -5.68 23.95 -13.73
CA CYS A 220 -6.07 24.28 -12.37
C CYS A 220 -6.06 25.81 -12.17
N GLU A 221 -5.02 26.49 -12.64
CA GLU A 221 -4.90 27.96 -12.66
C GLU A 221 -6.00 28.59 -13.52
N ALA A 222 -6.26 28.06 -14.72
CA ALA A 222 -7.33 28.54 -15.59
C ALA A 222 -8.73 28.35 -14.97
N THR A 223 -8.99 27.23 -14.31
CA THR A 223 -10.24 27.01 -13.56
C THR A 223 -10.33 27.89 -12.33
N THR A 224 -9.23 28.10 -11.61
CA THR A 224 -9.20 28.96 -10.41
C THR A 224 -9.46 30.43 -10.78
N CYS A 225 -8.94 30.88 -11.92
CA CYS A 225 -9.24 32.20 -12.48
C CYS A 225 -10.70 32.33 -12.94
N ARG A 226 -11.31 31.30 -13.55
CA ARG A 226 -12.73 31.30 -13.92
C ARG A 226 -13.69 31.21 -12.73
N LEU A 227 -13.31 30.53 -11.65
CA LEU A 227 -14.13 30.52 -10.43
C LEU A 227 -14.09 31.86 -9.68
N LYS A 228 -12.98 32.61 -9.78
CA LYS A 228 -12.88 33.97 -9.23
C LYS A 228 -13.84 34.96 -9.92
N SER A 229 -14.22 34.75 -11.19
CA SER A 229 -15.16 35.64 -11.89
C SER A 229 -16.63 35.34 -11.62
N ASN A 230 -16.97 34.15 -11.09
CA ASN A 230 -18.36 33.67 -11.04
C ASN A 230 -18.95 33.42 -9.63
N THR A 231 -18.26 33.80 -8.54
CA THR A 231 -18.81 33.52 -7.20
C THR A 231 -18.52 34.63 -6.19
N SER A 232 -19.41 35.63 -6.15
CA SER A 232 -19.78 36.27 -4.89
C SER A 232 -20.69 35.28 -4.13
N GLY A 233 -20.16 34.67 -3.08
CA GLY A 233 -20.97 34.02 -2.05
C GLY A 233 -21.50 32.60 -2.34
N GLN A 234 -20.62 31.60 -2.47
CA GLN A 234 -20.96 30.26 -1.95
C GLN A 234 -19.72 29.42 -1.64
N THR A 235 -19.84 28.58 -0.62
CA THR A 235 -18.80 28.03 0.25
C THR A 235 -17.77 27.15 -0.48
N ARG A 236 -16.51 27.58 -0.41
CA ARG A 236 -15.31 27.12 -1.15
C ARG A 236 -14.84 25.66 -0.87
N LYS A 237 -15.61 24.84 -0.14
CA LYS A 237 -15.19 23.51 0.34
C LYS A 237 -15.93 22.32 -0.27
N SER A 238 -16.91 22.52 -1.15
CA SER A 238 -17.83 21.43 -1.56
C SER A 238 -17.51 20.72 -2.88
N VAL A 239 -16.74 21.33 -3.79
CA VAL A 239 -16.65 20.84 -5.18
C VAL A 239 -15.45 19.91 -5.40
N VAL A 240 -14.30 20.19 -4.76
CA VAL A 240 -13.10 19.34 -4.85
C VAL A 240 -13.36 17.97 -4.21
N THR A 241 -14.02 17.96 -3.05
CA THR A 241 -14.41 16.74 -2.32
C THR A 241 -15.43 15.90 -3.11
N GLN A 242 -16.38 16.53 -3.81
CA GLN A 242 -17.33 15.83 -4.68
C GLN A 242 -16.69 15.22 -5.94
N ILE A 243 -15.57 15.76 -6.41
CA ILE A 243 -14.82 15.23 -7.56
C ILE A 243 -13.95 14.04 -7.13
N LEU A 244 -13.33 14.11 -5.95
CA LEU A 244 -12.60 13.00 -5.32
C LEU A 244 -13.51 11.78 -5.06
N ASP A 245 -14.69 12.00 -4.44
CA ASP A 245 -15.70 10.95 -4.18
C ASP A 245 -16.15 10.22 -5.48
N LYS A 246 -16.29 10.98 -6.58
CA LYS A 246 -16.65 10.40 -7.89
C LYS A 246 -15.51 9.61 -8.52
N CYS A 247 -14.26 10.03 -8.31
CA CYS A 247 -13.06 9.36 -8.83
C CYS A 247 -12.89 7.97 -8.19
N ILE A 248 -13.10 7.85 -6.88
CA ILE A 248 -12.95 6.58 -6.16
C ILE A 248 -14.11 5.61 -6.43
N SER A 249 -15.34 6.10 -6.58
CA SER A 249 -16.49 5.26 -6.97
C SER A 249 -16.26 4.52 -8.29
N ARG A 250 -15.45 5.09 -9.19
CA ARG A 250 -15.15 4.55 -10.52
C ARG A 250 -13.98 3.55 -10.51
N ASN A 251 -12.99 3.73 -9.63
CA ASN A 251 -11.93 2.74 -9.41
C ASN A 251 -12.43 1.47 -8.73
N ARG A 252 -13.52 1.55 -7.94
CA ARG A 252 -14.25 0.39 -7.40
C ARG A 252 -14.78 -0.55 -8.52
N ALA A 253 -15.08 -0.02 -9.71
CA ALA A 253 -15.56 -0.81 -10.85
C ALA A 253 -14.43 -1.52 -11.63
N SER A 254 -13.16 -1.17 -11.41
CA SER A 254 -12.02 -1.88 -12.00
C SER A 254 -11.64 -3.15 -11.22
N VAL A 255 -12.28 -3.39 -10.07
CA VAL A 255 -12.06 -4.52 -9.16
C VAL A 255 -13.40 -5.24 -8.92
N GLN A 256 -14.05 -5.73 -9.97
CA GLN A 256 -15.04 -6.82 -9.90
C GLN A 256 -15.07 -7.62 -11.21
N PRO A 257 -15.47 -8.91 -11.18
CA PRO A 257 -15.35 -9.83 -12.29
C PRO A 257 -16.49 -9.72 -13.33
N LEU A 258 -16.17 -10.24 -14.52
CA LEU A 258 -16.96 -10.36 -15.74
C LEU A 258 -18.43 -10.79 -15.51
N SER A 259 -19.38 -9.88 -15.69
CA SER A 259 -20.80 -10.20 -15.89
C SER A 259 -21.49 -9.15 -16.78
N SER A 260 -21.12 -9.10 -18.06
CA SER A 260 -21.94 -8.45 -19.08
C SER A 260 -21.54 -8.91 -20.48
N ILE A 261 -21.78 -10.19 -20.75
CA ILE A 261 -21.95 -10.69 -22.12
C ILE A 261 -23.30 -11.40 -22.11
N LEU A 262 -24.12 -11.13 -23.14
CA LEU A 262 -25.59 -11.26 -23.22
C LEU A 262 -26.24 -9.92 -22.82
N THR A 263 -26.39 -8.96 -23.74
CA THR A 263 -27.33 -9.09 -24.86
C THR A 263 -26.87 -8.25 -26.05
N SER A 264 -26.79 -8.91 -27.20
CA SER A 264 -26.42 -8.40 -28.51
C SER A 264 -27.68 -8.00 -29.30
N ALA A 265 -27.53 -6.98 -30.17
CA ALA A 265 -28.28 -6.72 -31.41
C ALA A 265 -29.74 -6.21 -31.25
N ARG A 266 -30.31 -5.27 -32.03
CA ARG A 266 -30.06 -4.73 -33.39
C ARG A 266 -30.98 -3.47 -33.63
N PRO A 267 -31.19 -2.88 -34.85
CA PRO A 267 -30.90 -1.45 -35.12
C PRO A 267 -32.06 -0.59 -35.76
N SER A 268 -31.68 0.62 -36.20
CA SER A 268 -32.17 1.47 -37.34
C SER A 268 -33.34 2.49 -37.23
N SER A 269 -32.98 3.80 -37.17
CA SER A 269 -33.27 4.99 -38.05
C SER A 269 -34.71 5.36 -38.53
N PRO A 270 -35.03 6.53 -39.19
CA PRO A 270 -34.29 7.80 -39.51
C PRO A 270 -35.12 9.15 -39.41
N VAL A 271 -34.48 10.30 -39.77
CA VAL A 271 -34.99 11.50 -40.55
C VAL A 271 -35.02 12.92 -39.89
N ASP A 272 -34.25 13.84 -40.53
CA ASP A 272 -34.28 15.31 -40.84
C ASP A 272 -34.92 16.37 -39.88
N THR A 273 -34.54 17.67 -39.79
CA THR A 273 -33.89 18.65 -40.69
C THR A 273 -33.31 19.85 -39.90
N THR A 274 -32.16 20.36 -40.37
CA THR A 274 -31.50 21.70 -40.31
C THR A 274 -32.02 22.84 -39.41
N GLN A 275 -31.11 23.46 -38.63
CA GLN A 275 -30.91 24.92 -38.57
C GLN A 275 -29.53 25.30 -37.97
N GLU A 276 -28.78 26.13 -38.70
CA GLU A 276 -27.52 26.77 -38.28
C GLU A 276 -27.79 27.84 -37.21
N GLN A 277 -27.00 27.84 -36.13
CA GLN A 277 -26.76 29.04 -35.32
C GLN A 277 -25.40 28.97 -34.63
N SER A 278 -24.69 30.10 -34.73
CA SER A 278 -23.34 30.38 -34.24
C SER A 278 -23.22 30.30 -32.70
N GLU A 279 -21.98 30.13 -32.24
CA GLU A 279 -21.49 30.49 -30.90
C GLU A 279 -22.11 29.82 -29.66
N GLN A 280 -21.44 28.77 -29.16
CA GLN A 280 -20.92 28.68 -27.78
C GLN A 280 -20.30 27.30 -27.54
N LEU A 281 -19.01 27.28 -27.18
CA LEU A 281 -18.30 26.07 -26.74
C LEU A 281 -19.02 25.52 -25.49
N PRO A 282 -19.56 24.29 -25.49
CA PRO A 282 -20.38 23.82 -24.39
C PRO A 282 -19.52 23.60 -23.13
N ALA A 283 -19.79 24.41 -22.11
CA ALA A 283 -19.15 24.39 -20.78
C ALA A 283 -19.49 23.15 -19.93
N LYS A 284 -19.68 21.97 -20.56
CA LYS A 284 -20.15 20.74 -19.91
C LYS A 284 -19.05 19.68 -19.70
N ASN A 285 -17.86 19.85 -20.29
CA ASN A 285 -16.82 18.80 -20.32
C ASN A 285 -15.55 19.08 -19.49
N GLN A 286 -15.39 20.27 -18.90
CA GLN A 286 -14.18 20.62 -18.11
C GLN A 286 -13.96 19.86 -16.79
N PRO A 287 -14.99 19.54 -15.95
CA PRO A 287 -14.72 18.91 -14.64
C PRO A 287 -14.26 17.44 -14.75
N ASN A 288 -14.68 16.72 -15.80
CA ASN A 288 -14.27 15.33 -16.01
C ASN A 288 -12.78 15.21 -16.39
N PHE A 289 -12.25 16.22 -17.07
CA PHE A 289 -10.88 16.19 -17.59
C PHE A 289 -9.83 16.29 -16.47
N LEU A 290 -10.01 17.23 -15.54
CA LEU A 290 -9.10 17.41 -14.40
C LEU A 290 -9.09 16.17 -13.49
N SER A 291 -10.26 15.59 -13.25
CA SER A 291 -10.44 14.35 -12.48
C SER A 291 -9.66 13.19 -13.10
N GLU A 292 -9.74 13.01 -14.43
CA GLU A 292 -9.01 11.95 -15.13
C GLU A 292 -7.48 12.16 -15.09
N ALA A 293 -7.02 13.42 -15.17
CA ALA A 293 -5.59 13.72 -15.10
C ALA A 293 -5.01 13.49 -13.69
N LEU A 294 -5.74 13.87 -12.64
CA LEU A 294 -5.39 13.58 -11.24
C LEU A 294 -5.36 12.07 -10.98
N GLU A 295 -6.32 11.33 -11.51
CA GLU A 295 -6.36 9.86 -11.40
C GLU A 295 -5.10 9.21 -11.99
N VAL A 296 -4.59 9.72 -13.12
CA VAL A 296 -3.33 9.23 -13.72
C VAL A 296 -2.14 9.54 -12.83
N ILE A 297 -2.04 10.75 -12.29
CA ILE A 297 -0.93 11.13 -11.40
C ILE A 297 -0.94 10.25 -10.16
N PHE A 298 -2.10 10.10 -9.52
CA PHE A 298 -2.29 9.26 -8.34
C PHE A 298 -1.95 7.78 -8.60
N THR A 299 -2.46 7.23 -9.71
CA THR A 299 -2.17 5.84 -10.10
C THR A 299 -0.68 5.66 -10.41
N SER A 300 -0.06 6.67 -11.02
CA SER A 300 1.36 6.64 -11.32
C SER A 300 2.23 6.70 -10.06
N GLU A 301 1.83 7.48 -9.06
CA GLU A 301 2.48 7.54 -7.75
C GLU A 301 2.39 6.20 -7.04
N CYS A 302 1.19 5.60 -6.98
CA CYS A 302 0.99 4.28 -6.38
C CYS A 302 1.84 3.20 -7.05
N LEU A 303 1.91 3.20 -8.39
CA LEU A 303 2.67 2.19 -9.12
C LEU A 303 4.19 2.35 -8.90
N VAL A 304 4.71 3.58 -8.96
CA VAL A 304 6.14 3.84 -8.70
C VAL A 304 6.52 3.48 -7.28
N LEU A 305 5.63 3.73 -6.30
CA LEU A 305 5.86 3.36 -4.90
C LEU A 305 5.83 1.84 -4.70
N THR A 306 4.92 1.13 -5.39
CA THR A 306 4.85 -0.34 -5.37
C THR A 306 6.15 -0.96 -5.87
N GLU A 307 6.59 -0.56 -7.06
CA GLU A 307 7.80 -1.11 -7.70
C GLU A 307 9.08 -0.70 -6.96
N TYR A 308 9.09 0.48 -6.32
CA TYR A 308 10.17 0.85 -5.41
C TYR A 308 10.26 -0.13 -4.23
N LEU A 309 9.14 -0.48 -3.60
CA LEU A 309 9.12 -1.40 -2.47
C LEU A 309 9.53 -2.81 -2.89
N GLU A 310 9.01 -3.30 -4.01
CA GLU A 310 9.35 -4.60 -4.60
C GLU A 310 10.85 -4.69 -4.94
N ALA A 311 11.48 -3.58 -5.39
CA ALA A 311 12.93 -3.53 -5.61
C ALA A 311 13.77 -3.43 -4.33
N VAL A 312 13.36 -2.63 -3.35
CA VAL A 312 14.17 -2.33 -2.16
C VAL A 312 14.08 -3.40 -1.07
N ILE A 313 12.90 -3.99 -0.87
CA ILE A 313 12.66 -4.96 0.21
C ILE A 313 13.54 -6.22 0.09
N PRO A 314 13.74 -6.84 -1.11
CA PRO A 314 14.66 -7.96 -1.26
C PRO A 314 16.09 -7.66 -0.83
N ILE A 315 16.58 -6.44 -1.11
CA ILE A 315 17.91 -5.99 -0.68
C ILE A 315 17.95 -5.85 0.84
N LEU A 316 16.98 -5.16 1.42
CA LEU A 316 16.90 -4.98 2.88
C LEU A 316 16.83 -6.33 3.60
N TYR A 317 16.02 -7.25 3.07
CA TYR A 317 15.89 -8.60 3.58
C TYR A 317 17.21 -9.38 3.48
N GLY A 318 17.86 -9.38 2.30
CA GLY A 318 19.13 -10.09 2.10
C GLY A 318 20.25 -9.55 3.01
N LEU A 319 20.35 -8.23 3.16
CA LEU A 319 21.29 -7.59 4.09
C LEU A 319 20.98 -7.95 5.54
N TYR A 320 19.69 -7.95 5.91
CA TYR A 320 19.25 -8.37 7.23
C TYR A 320 19.68 -9.80 7.54
N VAL A 321 19.42 -10.76 6.64
CA VAL A 321 19.82 -12.17 6.85
C VAL A 321 21.34 -12.28 6.99
N LYS A 322 22.12 -11.58 6.15
CA LYS A 322 23.60 -11.56 6.25
C LYS A 322 24.08 -11.04 7.60
N VAL A 323 23.52 -9.93 8.09
CA VAL A 323 23.90 -9.39 9.40
C VAL A 323 23.47 -10.36 10.50
N LEU A 324 22.26 -10.89 10.43
CA LEU A 324 21.68 -11.73 11.46
C LEU A 324 22.42 -13.06 11.65
N VAL A 325 22.92 -13.69 10.58
CA VAL A 325 23.72 -14.93 10.65
C VAL A 325 24.97 -14.76 11.54
N ASN A 326 25.51 -13.54 11.66
CA ASN A 326 26.67 -13.26 12.51
C ASN A 326 26.31 -13.07 13.99
N LEU A 327 25.02 -13.02 14.33
CA LEU A 327 24.55 -12.79 15.70
C LEU A 327 24.21 -14.12 16.40
N PRO A 328 24.47 -14.24 17.71
CA PRO A 328 24.15 -15.45 18.49
C PRO A 328 22.63 -15.73 18.55
N SER A 329 21.81 -14.72 18.27
CA SER A 329 20.35 -14.86 18.21
C SER A 329 19.85 -15.56 16.95
N ALA A 330 20.69 -15.76 15.92
CA ALA A 330 20.30 -16.37 14.65
C ALA A 330 19.59 -17.72 14.81
N GLN A 331 20.01 -18.52 15.80
CA GLN A 331 19.44 -19.83 16.12
C GLN A 331 17.94 -19.81 16.47
N TYR A 332 17.40 -18.65 16.86
CA TYR A 332 16.00 -18.51 17.24
C TYR A 332 15.09 -18.08 16.07
N HIS A 333 15.64 -17.85 14.87
CA HIS A 333 14.86 -17.44 13.71
C HIS A 333 14.54 -18.64 12.80
N ILE A 334 13.25 -18.84 12.51
CA ILE A 334 12.75 -20.00 11.78
C ILE A 334 13.28 -20.08 10.33
N GLU A 335 13.54 -18.95 9.68
CA GLU A 335 14.09 -18.90 8.30
C GLU A 335 15.59 -19.14 8.23
N LEU A 336 16.30 -18.95 9.34
CA LEU A 336 17.74 -19.17 9.41
C LEU A 336 18.10 -20.60 9.79
N VAL A 337 17.11 -21.48 9.99
CA VAL A 337 17.36 -22.90 10.24
C VAL A 337 18.12 -23.49 9.05
N GLY A 338 19.36 -23.92 9.30
CA GLY A 338 20.26 -24.43 8.27
C GLY A 338 20.99 -23.36 7.44
N THR A 339 20.85 -22.08 7.78
CA THR A 339 21.61 -20.98 7.17
C THR A 339 22.81 -20.61 8.06
N THR A 340 24.02 -20.73 7.51
CA THR A 340 25.31 -20.44 8.15
C THR A 340 26.07 -19.37 7.38
N VAL A 341 27.16 -18.85 7.97
CA VAL A 341 28.02 -17.84 7.32
C VAL A 341 28.54 -18.34 5.96
N ASP A 342 28.78 -19.65 5.83
CA ASP A 342 29.35 -20.25 4.62
C ASP A 342 28.33 -20.47 3.49
N ASN A 343 27.04 -20.63 3.83
CA ASN A 343 26.00 -20.94 2.86
C ASN A 343 24.97 -19.81 2.64
N VAL A 344 25.05 -18.73 3.42
CA VAL A 344 24.11 -17.61 3.32
C VAL A 344 24.10 -16.99 1.92
N ASP A 345 25.27 -16.88 1.28
CA ASP A 345 25.38 -16.31 -0.07
C ASP A 345 24.71 -17.18 -1.13
N SER A 346 24.81 -18.51 -1.03
CA SER A 346 24.15 -19.42 -1.97
C SER A 346 22.64 -19.46 -1.76
N LYS A 347 22.18 -19.38 -0.50
CA LYS A 347 20.75 -19.30 -0.15
C LYS A 347 20.10 -17.99 -0.59
N LEU A 348 20.82 -16.88 -0.54
CA LEU A 348 20.32 -15.57 -0.94
C LEU A 348 20.53 -15.28 -2.44
N GLN A 349 21.20 -16.15 -3.20
CA GLN A 349 21.45 -15.92 -4.61
C GLN A 349 20.15 -15.67 -5.40
N SER A 350 19.11 -16.46 -5.17
CA SER A 350 17.80 -16.28 -5.80
C SER A 350 17.15 -14.94 -5.40
N VAL A 351 17.30 -14.53 -4.14
CA VAL A 351 16.80 -13.24 -3.62
C VAL A 351 17.51 -12.06 -4.27
N PHE A 352 18.83 -12.11 -4.46
CA PHE A 352 19.56 -11.03 -5.14
C PHE A 352 19.31 -10.99 -6.64
N VAL A 353 19.15 -12.16 -7.29
CA VAL A 353 18.71 -12.21 -8.70
C VAL A 353 17.33 -11.60 -8.85
N TYR A 354 16.41 -11.94 -7.94
CA TYR A 354 15.08 -11.33 -7.87
C TYR A 354 15.16 -9.81 -7.69
N ALA A 355 15.98 -9.32 -6.74
CA ALA A 355 16.21 -7.89 -6.56
C ALA A 355 16.65 -7.19 -7.86
N ILE A 356 17.60 -7.77 -8.59
CA ILE A 356 18.06 -7.21 -9.88
C ILE A 356 16.93 -7.14 -10.90
N LEU A 357 16.09 -8.18 -10.97
CA LEU A 357 14.93 -8.21 -11.87
C LEU A 357 13.91 -7.12 -11.51
N GLU A 358 13.65 -6.90 -10.22
CA GLU A 358 12.77 -5.81 -9.75
C GLU A 358 13.36 -4.43 -10.04
N PHE A 359 14.67 -4.22 -9.85
CA PHE A 359 15.31 -2.98 -10.28
C PHE A 359 15.23 -2.75 -11.79
N ALA A 360 15.31 -3.82 -12.58
CA ALA A 360 15.11 -3.74 -14.02
C ALA A 360 13.65 -3.40 -14.37
N SER A 361 12.68 -3.98 -13.67
CA SER A 361 11.24 -3.65 -13.80
C SER A 361 10.99 -2.17 -13.48
N LEU A 362 11.48 -1.69 -12.34
CA LEU A 362 11.40 -0.29 -11.93
C LEU A 362 12.05 0.64 -12.97
N ALA A 363 13.23 0.28 -13.51
CA ALA A 363 13.89 1.05 -14.55
C ALA A 363 13.06 1.11 -15.84
N VAL A 364 12.48 -0.02 -16.26
CA VAL A 364 11.57 -0.10 -17.41
C VAL A 364 10.33 0.76 -17.17
N LEU A 365 9.70 0.69 -15.99
CA LEU A 365 8.57 1.54 -15.60
C LEU A 365 8.93 3.02 -15.70
N VAL A 366 10.05 3.45 -15.11
CA VAL A 366 10.52 4.85 -15.16
C VAL A 366 10.75 5.31 -16.60
N LEU A 367 11.36 4.48 -17.44
CA LEU A 367 11.58 4.78 -18.86
C LEU A 367 10.27 4.90 -19.63
N VAL A 368 9.33 3.96 -19.41
CA VAL A 368 8.00 3.96 -20.05
C VAL A 368 7.19 5.17 -19.60
N MET A 369 7.22 5.54 -18.32
CA MET A 369 6.55 6.72 -17.78
C MET A 369 7.15 8.02 -18.34
N ARG A 370 8.47 8.12 -18.42
CA ARG A 370 9.14 9.29 -19.00
C ARG A 370 8.81 9.45 -20.48
N LYS A 371 8.90 8.37 -21.26
CA LYS A 371 8.70 8.39 -22.72
C LYS A 371 7.24 8.60 -23.12
N ASN A 372 6.29 8.02 -22.38
CA ASN A 372 4.89 8.00 -22.80
C ASN A 372 3.99 8.97 -22.05
N CYS A 373 4.33 9.30 -20.80
CA CYS A 373 3.49 10.15 -19.94
C CYS A 373 4.10 11.55 -19.75
N GLY A 374 5.38 11.76 -20.13
CA GLY A 374 6.13 12.97 -19.80
C GLY A 374 6.30 13.16 -18.29
N VAL A 375 6.02 12.13 -17.49
CA VAL A 375 6.07 12.15 -16.02
C VAL A 375 7.47 11.76 -15.58
N ARG A 376 8.09 12.60 -14.75
CA ARG A 376 9.37 12.30 -14.11
C ARG A 376 9.12 11.47 -12.86
N ALA A 377 8.96 10.16 -13.04
CA ALA A 377 8.65 9.20 -11.95
C ALA A 377 9.61 9.32 -10.75
N LEU A 378 10.92 9.42 -11.00
CA LEU A 378 11.91 9.58 -9.94
C LEU A 378 11.75 10.89 -9.16
N TYR A 379 11.27 11.95 -9.81
CA TYR A 379 10.99 13.21 -9.13
C TYR A 379 9.75 13.11 -8.25
N GLN A 380 8.71 12.42 -8.69
CA GLN A 380 7.53 12.14 -7.85
C GLN A 380 7.92 11.29 -6.64
N LEU A 381 8.73 10.24 -6.84
CA LEU A 381 9.19 9.40 -5.75
C LEU A 381 10.06 10.19 -4.76
N ALA A 382 11.01 10.99 -5.25
CA ALA A 382 11.81 11.87 -4.42
C ALA A 382 10.95 12.88 -3.65
N PHE A 383 9.95 13.47 -4.30
CA PHE A 383 9.00 14.39 -3.67
C PHE A 383 8.21 13.72 -2.55
N VAL A 384 7.73 12.48 -2.74
CA VAL A 384 7.05 11.71 -1.69
C VAL A 384 8.00 11.44 -0.53
N PHE A 385 9.23 11.01 -0.80
CA PHE A 385 10.22 10.78 0.25
C PHE A 385 10.64 12.03 0.98
N GLU A 386 10.73 13.18 0.33
CA GLU A 386 11.08 14.45 0.95
C GLU A 386 9.90 15.00 1.78
N THR A 387 8.70 14.96 1.23
CA THR A 387 7.49 15.50 1.88
C THR A 387 7.03 14.63 3.05
N GLN A 388 7.21 13.31 2.96
CA GLN A 388 6.71 12.33 3.93
C GLN A 388 7.82 11.46 4.54
N THR A 389 9.07 11.96 4.64
CA THR A 389 10.24 11.17 5.09
C THR A 389 9.99 10.45 6.40
N ILE A 390 9.48 11.16 7.40
CA ILE A 390 9.26 10.63 8.75
C ILE A 390 8.23 9.50 8.71
N LEU A 391 7.15 9.67 7.94
CA LEU A 391 6.09 8.67 7.84
C LEU A 391 6.60 7.41 7.13
N VAL A 392 7.26 7.56 5.99
CA VAL A 392 7.85 6.45 5.24
C VAL A 392 8.84 5.66 6.10
N GLN A 393 9.81 6.36 6.72
CA GLN A 393 10.82 5.74 7.58
C GLN A 393 10.18 5.03 8.77
N SER A 394 9.23 5.68 9.46
CA SER A 394 8.54 5.08 10.59
C SER A 394 7.79 3.80 10.19
N LYS A 395 7.12 3.79 9.02
CA LYS A 395 6.40 2.63 8.52
C LYS A 395 7.38 1.51 8.13
N LEU A 396 8.46 1.80 7.40
CA LEU A 396 9.47 0.77 7.06
C LEU A 396 10.03 0.10 8.30
N VAL A 397 10.49 0.90 9.26
CA VAL A 397 11.08 0.37 10.50
C VAL A 397 10.05 -0.42 11.30
N THR A 398 8.84 0.14 11.47
CA THR A 398 7.76 -0.53 12.24
C THR A 398 7.37 -1.85 11.59
N TRP A 399 7.10 -1.87 10.29
CA TRP A 399 6.66 -3.07 9.59
C TRP A 399 7.79 -4.10 9.45
N ALA A 400 9.03 -3.67 9.27
CA ALA A 400 10.17 -4.58 9.32
C ALA A 400 10.28 -5.23 10.70
N LEU A 401 10.27 -4.46 11.79
CA LEU A 401 10.35 -4.99 13.15
C LEU A 401 9.21 -5.97 13.45
N ILE A 402 7.96 -5.59 13.15
CA ILE A 402 6.79 -6.45 13.36
C ILE A 402 6.94 -7.76 12.58
N THR A 403 7.23 -7.67 11.27
CA THR A 403 7.34 -8.85 10.40
C THR A 403 8.46 -9.78 10.86
N LEU A 404 9.59 -9.23 11.32
CA LEU A 404 10.73 -10.00 11.82
C LEU A 404 10.46 -10.65 13.18
N CYS A 405 9.70 -10.01 14.07
CA CYS A 405 9.30 -10.60 15.36
C CYS A 405 8.52 -11.91 15.18
N PHE A 406 7.60 -11.98 14.22
CA PHE A 406 6.82 -13.20 13.93
C PHE A 406 7.69 -14.39 13.47
N ARG A 407 8.95 -14.16 13.12
CA ARG A 407 9.89 -15.19 12.64
C ARG A 407 10.80 -15.74 13.75
N VAL A 408 10.66 -15.25 14.97
CA VAL A 408 11.40 -15.73 16.15
C VAL A 408 10.57 -16.80 16.87
N VAL A 409 11.17 -17.95 17.15
CA VAL A 409 10.49 -19.10 17.81
C VAL A 409 9.83 -18.74 19.14
N HIS A 410 10.41 -17.77 19.86
CA HIS A 410 9.90 -17.27 21.13
C HIS A 410 8.53 -16.57 21.03
N PHE A 411 8.12 -16.16 19.82
CA PHE A 411 6.80 -15.58 19.61
C PHE A 411 5.68 -16.62 19.49
N GLY A 412 6.01 -17.92 19.57
CA GLY A 412 5.05 -19.01 19.66
C GLY A 412 4.13 -19.12 18.44
N VAL A 413 4.63 -18.73 17.26
CA VAL A 413 3.89 -18.80 16.00
C VAL A 413 3.96 -20.23 15.48
N ASP A 414 3.09 -21.09 16.01
CA ASP A 414 2.93 -22.47 15.54
C ASP A 414 1.44 -22.78 15.31
N PHE A 415 1.05 -22.82 14.03
CA PHE A 415 -0.32 -23.12 13.62
C PHE A 415 -0.67 -24.62 13.71
N THR A 416 0.29 -25.49 14.02
CA THR A 416 0.01 -26.91 14.31
C THR A 416 -0.45 -27.14 15.75
N PHE A 417 -0.32 -26.12 16.62
CA PHE A 417 -0.62 -26.18 18.05
C PHE A 417 0.17 -27.26 18.82
N LYS A 418 1.32 -27.72 18.30
CA LYS A 418 2.17 -28.75 18.93
C LYS A 418 3.32 -28.10 19.69
N PHE A 419 3.01 -27.53 20.84
CA PHE A 419 4.02 -26.90 21.69
C PHE A 419 4.80 -27.92 22.52
N SER A 420 6.06 -27.64 22.83
CA SER A 420 6.95 -28.58 23.55
C SER A 420 6.45 -28.99 24.94
N TRP A 421 5.61 -28.20 25.59
CA TRP A 421 4.96 -28.50 26.88
C TRP A 421 3.58 -29.14 26.77
N THR A 422 3.09 -29.43 25.55
CA THR A 422 1.80 -30.12 25.34
C THR A 422 1.93 -31.64 25.30
N HIS A 423 3.10 -32.18 25.67
CA HIS A 423 3.43 -33.60 25.68
C HIS A 423 3.85 -34.09 27.07
#